data_AF-O74876-F1
#
_entry.id   AF-O74876-F1
#
_cell.length_a   1.000
_cell.length_b   1.000
_cell.length_c   1.000
_cell.angle_alpha   90.00
_cell.angle_beta   90.00
_cell.angle_gamma   90.00
#
_symmetry.space_group_name_H-M   'P 1'
#
loop_
_entity.id
_entity.type
_entity.pdbx_description
1 polymer ?
#
loop_
_entity_poly.entity_id
_entity_poly.type
_entity_poly.pdbx_seq_one_letter_code
_entity_poly.pdbx_strand_id
1 'polypeptide(L)'
;MSEEDNRLNELFANDLGVQPPCERSLKEGRRFLNDFEIAAKKKLLELERKALEDKEKNLNFVVESERTLFNSKKRAFDNDECYNDRCKLFRGIVNEWGRSERTLDSLDEPPAWFRREMGEWKKAREEDKAEWKKAREEDKAEWKKAREEDKAEWKKAREEDKAEWKKAREEDKAEWKKAREEDKEWRNSMDEWRKSMDEWRKSMDEWRKSMDEWRKSTDEWRKSTDERLENLLNIVREILDVQRDMRNDLSNLTRKVDRMDMRLSRNNNMIMRSFAQPITEVPFFNGDIPDPNLPRITRIEDIDSLSEENCTRYLKGYGVSYDENDQSLWKRQLAKAVGLTAAYDESYTFSPFSSSE
;
A
#
# COMPACT_ATOMS: atom_id res chain seq x y z
N MET A 1 -24.10 20.23 -12.52
CA MET A 1 -22.90 19.68 -13.19
C MET A 1 -22.16 20.84 -13.80
N SER A 2 -20.86 20.97 -13.50
CA SER A 2 -20.03 22.02 -14.08
C SER A 2 -19.90 21.78 -15.59
N GLU A 3 -19.65 22.82 -16.39
CA GLU A 3 -19.31 22.67 -17.82
C GLU A 3 -18.13 21.70 -18.03
N GLU A 4 -17.26 21.56 -17.03
CA GLU A 4 -16.08 20.71 -17.08
C GLU A 4 -16.37 19.21 -16.94
N ASP A 5 -17.36 18.83 -16.13
CA ASP A 5 -17.79 17.42 -16.00
C ASP A 5 -18.47 16.94 -17.29
N ASN A 6 -19.24 17.81 -17.95
CA ASN A 6 -19.85 17.51 -19.25
C ASN A 6 -18.79 17.26 -20.34
N ARG A 7 -17.72 18.06 -20.37
CA ARG A 7 -16.61 17.85 -21.32
C ARG A 7 -15.88 16.55 -21.10
N LEU A 8 -15.71 16.12 -19.84
CA LEU A 8 -15.05 14.83 -19.54
C LEU A 8 -15.91 13.67 -20.04
N ASN A 9 -17.23 13.72 -19.81
CA ASN A 9 -18.16 12.69 -20.28
C ASN A 9 -18.23 12.60 -21.81
N GLU A 10 -18.20 13.72 -22.53
CA GLU A 10 -18.14 13.71 -24.01
C GLU A 10 -16.82 13.11 -24.52
N LEU A 11 -15.69 13.40 -23.87
CA LEU A 11 -14.37 12.90 -24.29
C LEU A 11 -14.20 11.39 -24.10
N PHE A 12 -14.82 10.83 -23.06
CA PHE A 12 -14.72 9.42 -22.70
C PHE A 12 -15.97 8.60 -23.05
N ALA A 13 -16.93 9.19 -23.77
CA ALA A 13 -18.08 8.49 -24.31
C ALA A 13 -17.63 7.33 -25.21
N ASN A 14 -18.18 6.14 -24.98
CA ASN A 14 -17.82 4.95 -25.75
C ASN A 14 -19.00 3.99 -25.93
N ASP A 15 -19.00 3.29 -27.06
CA ASP A 15 -20.01 2.28 -27.42
C ASP A 15 -19.77 0.92 -26.75
N LEU A 16 -18.87 0.86 -25.76
CA LEU A 16 -18.51 -0.35 -25.01
C LEU A 16 -19.15 -0.38 -23.62
N GLY A 17 -19.89 0.67 -23.24
CA GLY A 17 -20.56 0.77 -21.94
C GLY A 17 -19.59 0.95 -20.75
N VAL A 18 -18.34 1.32 -21.01
CA VAL A 18 -17.36 1.58 -19.95
C VAL A 18 -17.61 2.96 -19.38
N GLN A 19 -17.83 3.05 -18.06
CA GLN A 19 -18.12 4.32 -17.41
C GLN A 19 -16.92 5.26 -17.48
N PRO A 20 -17.10 6.54 -17.84
CA PRO A 20 -16.02 7.51 -17.90
C PRO A 20 -15.40 7.75 -16.50
N PRO A 21 -14.15 8.25 -16.42
CA PRO A 21 -13.53 8.63 -15.15
C PRO A 21 -14.38 9.66 -14.39
N CYS A 22 -14.61 9.45 -13.10
CA CYS A 22 -15.33 10.38 -12.23
C CYS A 22 -14.45 11.58 -11.81
N GLU A 23 -13.13 11.39 -11.80
CA GLU A 23 -12.13 12.36 -11.37
C GLU A 23 -10.97 12.44 -12.36
N ARG A 24 -10.39 13.65 -12.50
CA ARG A 24 -9.15 13.88 -13.26
C ARG A 24 -7.92 13.38 -12.48
N SER A 25 -7.88 12.08 -12.20
CA SER A 25 -6.75 11.43 -11.53
C SER A 25 -6.10 10.38 -12.43
N LEU A 26 -4.80 10.20 -12.28
CA LEU A 26 -4.04 9.19 -13.01
C LEU A 26 -4.50 7.76 -12.66
N LYS A 27 -5.00 7.56 -11.43
CA LYS A 27 -5.54 6.28 -10.98
C LYS A 27 -6.84 5.94 -11.71
N GLU A 28 -7.76 6.89 -11.80
CA GLU A 28 -9.03 6.68 -12.51
C GLU A 28 -8.84 6.57 -14.03
N GLY A 29 -7.96 7.40 -14.61
CA GLY A 29 -7.62 7.29 -16.03
C GLY A 29 -7.02 5.92 -16.38
N ARG A 30 -6.15 5.36 -15.54
CA ARG A 30 -5.61 3.99 -15.73
C ARG A 30 -6.68 2.92 -15.55
N ARG A 31 -7.58 3.07 -14.58
CA ARG A 31 -8.71 2.15 -14.39
C ARG A 31 -9.60 2.13 -15.64
N PHE A 32 -10.01 3.30 -16.13
CA PHE A 32 -10.81 3.42 -17.35
C PHE A 32 -10.11 2.78 -18.55
N LEU A 33 -8.82 3.07 -18.75
CA LEU A 33 -8.08 2.52 -19.89
C LEU A 33 -8.01 0.98 -19.84
N ASN A 34 -7.74 0.39 -18.67
CA ASN A 34 -7.74 -1.06 -18.50
C ASN A 34 -9.13 -1.66 -18.76
N ASP A 35 -10.19 -1.06 -18.19
CA ASP A 35 -11.56 -1.53 -18.37
C ASP A 35 -11.99 -1.43 -19.85
N PHE A 36 -11.59 -0.34 -20.53
CA PHE A 36 -11.81 -0.12 -21.97
C PHE A 36 -11.08 -1.15 -22.84
N GLU A 37 -9.80 -1.42 -22.56
CA GLU A 37 -9.03 -2.45 -23.27
C GLU A 37 -9.64 -3.84 -23.12
N ILE A 38 -10.09 -4.18 -21.90
CA ILE A 38 -10.75 -5.46 -21.63
C ILE A 38 -12.07 -5.55 -22.42
N ALA A 39 -12.89 -4.49 -22.39
CA ALA A 39 -14.16 -4.45 -23.11
C ALA A 39 -13.96 -4.53 -24.64
N ALA A 40 -12.96 -3.85 -25.18
CA ALA A 40 -12.63 -3.88 -26.61
C ALA A 40 -12.19 -5.29 -27.05
N LYS A 41 -11.29 -5.93 -26.28
CA LYS A 41 -10.85 -7.32 -26.54
C LYS A 41 -12.02 -8.30 -26.48
N LYS A 42 -12.93 -8.14 -25.52
CA LYS A 42 -14.13 -8.98 -25.41
C LYS A 42 -15.03 -8.84 -26.63
N LYS A 43 -15.28 -7.62 -27.10
CA LYS A 43 -16.10 -7.36 -28.30
C LYS A 43 -15.46 -7.95 -29.55
N LEU A 44 -14.13 -7.90 -29.69
CA LEU A 44 -13.41 -8.51 -30.80
C LEU A 44 -13.57 -10.04 -30.79
N LEU A 45 -13.35 -10.70 -29.65
CA LEU A 45 -13.52 -12.14 -29.50
C LEU A 45 -14.96 -12.60 -29.82
N GLU A 46 -15.95 -11.78 -29.47
CA GLU A 46 -17.35 -12.10 -29.75
C GLU A 46 -17.70 -11.97 -31.25
N LEU A 47 -17.08 -11.03 -31.98
CA LEU A 47 -17.17 -10.96 -33.44
C LEU A 47 -16.49 -12.14 -34.12
N GLU A 48 -15.29 -12.53 -33.65
CA GLU A 48 -14.57 -13.70 -34.17
C GLU A 48 -15.37 -14.99 -33.96
N ARG A 49 -15.97 -15.16 -32.78
CA ARG A 49 -16.84 -16.30 -32.48
C ARG A 49 -18.02 -16.39 -33.44
N LYS A 50 -18.72 -15.27 -33.69
CA LYS A 50 -19.84 -15.25 -34.66
C LYS A 50 -19.39 -15.62 -36.07
N ALA A 51 -18.23 -15.12 -36.50
CA ALA A 51 -17.66 -15.46 -37.81
C ALA A 51 -17.30 -16.96 -37.92
N LEU A 52 -16.83 -17.59 -36.85
CA LEU A 52 -16.58 -19.04 -36.81
C LEU A 52 -17.87 -19.85 -36.84
N GLU A 53 -18.90 -19.44 -36.06
CA GLU A 53 -20.21 -20.10 -36.07
C GLU A 53 -20.87 -20.06 -37.47
N ASP A 54 -20.73 -18.96 -38.21
CA ASP A 54 -21.26 -18.86 -39.58
C ASP A 54 -20.45 -19.69 -40.60
N LYS A 55 -19.12 -19.79 -40.42
CA LYS A 55 -18.28 -20.70 -41.22
C LYS A 55 -18.67 -22.16 -40.99
N GLU A 56 -18.95 -22.56 -39.74
CA GLU A 56 -19.37 -23.91 -39.40
C GLU A 56 -20.73 -24.27 -40.03
N LYS A 57 -21.70 -23.35 -40.01
CA LYS A 57 -23.00 -23.56 -40.69
C LYS A 57 -22.83 -23.78 -42.19
N ASN A 58 -21.97 -22.98 -42.85
CA ASN A 58 -21.68 -23.16 -44.27
C ASN A 58 -21.01 -24.50 -44.57
N LEU A 59 -20.07 -24.93 -43.72
CA LEU A 59 -19.40 -26.22 -43.90
C LEU A 59 -20.40 -27.39 -43.75
N ASN A 60 -21.27 -27.35 -42.74
CA ASN A 60 -22.30 -28.38 -42.55
C ASN A 60 -23.26 -28.44 -43.75
N PHE A 61 -23.67 -27.30 -44.31
CA PHE A 61 -24.48 -27.26 -45.51
C PHE A 61 -23.81 -27.96 -46.71
N VAL A 62 -22.51 -27.73 -46.92
CA VAL A 62 -21.75 -28.39 -47.98
C VAL A 62 -21.68 -29.90 -47.77
N VAL A 63 -21.36 -30.36 -46.55
CA VAL A 63 -21.29 -31.79 -46.20
C VAL A 63 -22.64 -32.49 -46.42
N GLU A 64 -23.75 -31.88 -46.00
CA GLU A 64 -25.09 -32.42 -46.22
C GLU A 64 -25.41 -32.53 -47.73
N SER A 65 -25.03 -31.52 -48.53
CA SER A 65 -25.23 -31.52 -49.98
C SER A 65 -24.46 -32.64 -50.68
N GLU A 66 -23.20 -32.88 -50.31
CA GLU A 66 -22.39 -33.97 -50.88
C GLU A 66 -22.95 -35.34 -50.49
N ARG A 67 -23.42 -35.48 -49.24
CA ARG A 67 -24.04 -36.72 -48.76
C ARG A 67 -25.30 -37.06 -49.55
N THR A 68 -26.13 -36.08 -49.87
CA THR A 68 -27.33 -36.29 -50.70
C THR A 68 -27.00 -36.64 -52.15
N LEU A 69 -25.97 -36.02 -52.73
CA LEU A 69 -25.48 -36.34 -54.06
C LEU A 69 -24.94 -37.77 -54.14
N PHE A 70 -24.13 -38.17 -53.15
CA PHE A 70 -23.58 -39.52 -53.06
C PHE A 70 -24.69 -40.58 -52.96
N ASN A 71 -25.68 -40.36 -52.11
CA ASN A 71 -26.83 -41.27 -51.97
C ASN A 71 -27.67 -41.36 -53.26
N SER A 72 -27.80 -40.27 -54.01
CA SER A 72 -28.50 -40.27 -55.30
C SER A 72 -27.76 -41.09 -56.36
N LYS A 73 -26.43 -40.93 -56.45
CA LYS A 73 -25.59 -41.75 -57.35
C LYS A 73 -25.64 -43.23 -56.98
N LYS A 74 -25.61 -43.56 -55.69
CA LYS A 74 -25.72 -44.95 -55.21
C LYS A 74 -27.03 -45.60 -55.65
N ARG A 75 -28.17 -44.91 -55.47
CA ARG A 75 -29.48 -45.41 -55.96
C ARG A 75 -29.55 -45.59 -57.47
N ALA A 76 -28.89 -44.71 -58.24
CA ALA A 76 -28.82 -44.85 -59.69
C ALA A 76 -28.03 -46.10 -60.11
N PHE A 77 -26.99 -46.45 -59.37
CA PHE A 77 -26.19 -47.65 -59.60
C PHE A 77 -26.94 -48.94 -59.24
N ASP A 78 -27.68 -48.95 -58.13
CA ASP A 78 -28.47 -50.12 -57.71
C ASP A 78 -29.63 -50.43 -58.70
N ASN A 79 -30.17 -49.42 -59.40
CA ASN A 79 -31.20 -49.64 -60.44
C ASN A 79 -30.66 -50.29 -61.74
N ASP A 80 -29.33 -50.29 -61.95
CA ASP A 80 -28.68 -50.84 -63.16
C ASP A 80 -28.55 -52.38 -63.10
N GLU A 81 -28.88 -53.01 -61.97
CA GLU A 81 -28.89 -54.46 -61.77
C GLU A 81 -29.85 -55.18 -62.76
N CYS A 82 -30.88 -54.48 -63.25
CA CYS A 82 -31.78 -54.96 -64.31
C CYS A 82 -31.06 -55.20 -65.67
N TYR A 83 -29.96 -54.50 -65.96
CA TYR A 83 -29.17 -54.72 -67.20
C TYR A 83 -28.33 -56.00 -67.12
N ASN A 84 -27.83 -56.32 -65.93
CA ASN A 84 -26.94 -57.46 -65.71
C ASN A 84 -27.69 -58.81 -65.83
N ASP A 85 -28.95 -58.87 -65.42
CA ASP A 85 -29.76 -60.10 -65.57
C ASP A 85 -30.18 -60.36 -67.02
N ARG A 86 -30.39 -59.30 -67.81
CA ARG A 86 -30.68 -59.42 -69.25
C ARG A 86 -29.48 -60.00 -70.02
N CYS A 87 -28.27 -59.60 -69.65
CA CYS A 87 -27.02 -60.11 -70.24
C CYS A 87 -26.80 -61.62 -69.96
N LYS A 88 -27.23 -62.11 -68.78
CA LYS A 88 -27.13 -63.54 -68.44
C LYS A 88 -28.08 -64.39 -69.28
N LEU A 89 -29.31 -63.92 -69.52
CA LEU A 89 -30.30 -64.58 -70.37
C LEU A 89 -29.83 -64.73 -71.82
N PHE A 90 -29.29 -63.67 -72.43
CA PHE A 90 -28.74 -63.73 -73.79
C PHE A 90 -27.60 -64.73 -73.92
N ARG A 91 -26.73 -64.81 -72.92
CA ARG A 91 -25.59 -65.74 -72.92
C ARG A 91 -26.03 -67.21 -72.85
N GLY A 92 -27.18 -67.49 -72.23
CA GLY A 92 -27.78 -68.82 -72.19
C GLY A 92 -28.22 -69.31 -73.57
N ILE A 93 -28.96 -68.48 -74.32
CA ILE A 93 -29.52 -68.81 -75.64
C ILE A 93 -28.41 -69.11 -76.67
N VAL A 94 -27.37 -68.27 -76.70
CA VAL A 94 -26.25 -68.42 -77.65
C VAL A 94 -25.51 -69.76 -77.45
N ASN A 95 -25.41 -70.22 -76.19
CA ASN A 95 -24.75 -71.48 -75.87
C ASN A 95 -25.57 -72.72 -76.24
N GLU A 96 -26.89 -72.60 -76.38
CA GLU A 96 -27.74 -73.71 -76.87
C GLU A 96 -27.60 -73.88 -78.38
N TRP A 97 -27.58 -72.79 -79.15
CA TRP A 97 -27.42 -72.84 -80.61
C TRP A 97 -26.09 -73.46 -81.02
N GLY A 98 -24.99 -73.09 -80.35
CA GLY A 98 -23.67 -73.65 -80.63
C GLY A 98 -23.52 -75.13 -80.26
N ARG A 99 -24.46 -75.74 -79.53
CA ARG A 99 -24.47 -77.20 -79.31
C ARG A 99 -25.20 -77.95 -80.41
N SER A 100 -26.21 -77.36 -81.04
CA SER A 100 -27.00 -78.01 -82.10
C SER A 100 -26.28 -78.09 -83.45
N GLU A 101 -25.29 -77.21 -83.68
CA GLU A 101 -24.60 -77.08 -84.97
C GLU A 101 -23.41 -78.05 -85.14
N ARG A 102 -22.85 -78.57 -84.05
CA ARG A 102 -21.62 -79.40 -84.07
C ARG A 102 -21.82 -80.87 -84.44
N THR A 103 -23.04 -81.31 -84.79
CA THR A 103 -23.32 -82.71 -85.14
C THR A 103 -23.35 -83.01 -86.64
N LEU A 104 -22.90 -82.10 -87.52
CA LEU A 104 -22.92 -82.30 -88.99
C LEU A 104 -21.55 -82.48 -89.66
N ASP A 105 -20.44 -82.48 -88.90
CA ASP A 105 -19.10 -82.67 -89.47
C ASP A 105 -18.66 -84.14 -89.47
N SER A 106 -18.92 -84.82 -90.58
CA SER A 106 -18.11 -85.94 -91.06
C SER A 106 -18.36 -86.07 -92.55
N LEU A 107 -17.34 -85.81 -93.37
CA LEU A 107 -17.01 -86.57 -94.59
C LEU A 107 -15.86 -85.90 -95.38
N ASP A 108 -14.83 -86.72 -95.55
CA ASP A 108 -13.86 -86.83 -96.64
C ASP A 108 -12.82 -85.75 -96.98
N GLU A 109 -11.64 -86.30 -97.26
CA GLU A 109 -10.32 -85.70 -97.28
C GLU A 109 -10.07 -84.84 -98.53
N PRO A 110 -9.51 -83.62 -98.42
CA PRO A 110 -9.44 -82.69 -99.54
C PRO A 110 -8.41 -83.07 -100.61
N PRO A 111 -8.70 -82.76 -101.90
CA PRO A 111 -7.80 -83.01 -103.04
C PRO A 111 -6.43 -82.32 -102.97
N ALA A 112 -5.46 -82.89 -103.69
CA ALA A 112 -4.03 -82.57 -103.60
C ALA A 112 -3.62 -81.12 -103.97
N TRP A 113 -4.41 -80.40 -104.76
CA TRP A 113 -4.14 -78.98 -105.09
C TRP A 113 -4.38 -78.07 -103.87
N PHE A 114 -5.43 -78.37 -103.09
CA PHE A 114 -5.76 -77.69 -101.84
C PHE A 114 -4.65 -77.84 -100.79
N ARG A 115 -3.95 -78.99 -100.76
CA ARG A 115 -2.79 -79.18 -99.87
C ARG A 115 -1.61 -78.27 -100.20
N ARG A 116 -1.39 -77.94 -101.48
CA ARG A 116 -0.26 -77.08 -101.89
C ARG A 116 -0.53 -75.63 -101.53
N GLU A 117 -1.74 -75.15 -101.86
CA GLU A 117 -2.19 -73.79 -101.56
C GLU A 117 -2.33 -73.59 -100.04
N MET A 118 -2.88 -74.56 -99.31
CA MET A 118 -2.87 -74.58 -97.84
C MET A 118 -1.46 -74.66 -97.25
N GLY A 119 -0.50 -75.25 -97.97
CA GLY A 119 0.91 -75.27 -97.58
C GLY A 119 1.54 -73.88 -97.62
N GLU A 120 1.27 -73.12 -98.68
CA GLU A 120 1.70 -71.72 -98.82
C GLU A 120 0.96 -70.81 -97.83
N TRP A 121 -0.36 -70.98 -97.68
CA TRP A 121 -1.15 -70.28 -96.67
C TRP A 121 -0.69 -70.58 -95.24
N LYS A 122 -0.30 -71.82 -94.94
CA LYS A 122 0.24 -72.19 -93.63
C LYS A 122 1.59 -71.53 -93.37
N LYS A 123 2.46 -71.41 -94.38
CA LYS A 123 3.74 -70.70 -94.23
C LYS A 123 3.52 -69.22 -93.98
N ALA A 124 2.72 -68.54 -94.80
CA ALA A 124 2.37 -67.13 -94.61
C ALA A 124 1.71 -66.89 -93.24
N ARG A 125 0.80 -67.78 -92.82
CA ARG A 125 0.15 -67.68 -91.51
C ARG A 125 1.10 -67.94 -90.34
N GLU A 126 2.07 -68.84 -90.47
CA GLU A 126 3.08 -69.05 -89.43
C GLU A 126 4.09 -67.90 -89.39
N GLU A 127 4.39 -67.25 -90.52
CA GLU A 127 5.17 -66.00 -90.57
C GLU A 127 4.41 -64.85 -89.89
N ASP A 128 3.15 -64.58 -90.25
CA ASP A 128 2.30 -63.58 -89.59
C ASP A 128 2.14 -63.86 -88.09
N LYS A 129 1.94 -65.12 -87.72
CA LYS A 129 1.82 -65.53 -86.31
C LYS A 129 3.14 -65.37 -85.56
N ALA A 130 4.28 -65.55 -86.22
CA ALA A 130 5.59 -65.29 -85.64
C ALA A 130 5.82 -63.79 -85.48
N GLU A 131 5.44 -62.94 -86.45
CA GLU A 131 5.46 -61.48 -86.33
C GLU A 131 4.56 -61.00 -85.20
N TRP A 132 3.31 -61.48 -85.13
CA TRP A 132 2.38 -61.15 -84.05
C TRP A 132 2.89 -61.59 -82.68
N LYS A 133 3.55 -62.75 -82.59
CA LYS A 133 4.17 -63.18 -81.33
C LYS A 133 5.34 -62.29 -80.92
N LYS A 134 6.17 -61.86 -81.88
CA LYS A 134 7.24 -60.90 -81.61
C LYS A 134 6.68 -59.57 -81.14
N ALA A 135 5.75 -58.97 -81.89
CA ALA A 135 5.12 -57.71 -81.54
C ALA A 135 4.45 -57.77 -80.15
N ARG A 136 3.74 -58.87 -79.84
CA ARG A 136 3.10 -59.03 -78.53
C ARG A 136 4.09 -59.19 -77.38
N GLU A 137 5.22 -59.89 -77.60
CA GLU A 137 6.26 -59.99 -76.57
C GLU A 137 7.03 -58.66 -76.43
N GLU A 138 7.18 -57.88 -77.49
CA GLU A 138 7.70 -56.51 -77.46
C GLU A 138 6.77 -55.58 -76.65
N ASP A 139 5.48 -55.52 -76.97
CA ASP A 139 4.47 -54.74 -76.22
C ASP A 139 4.44 -55.13 -74.75
N LYS A 140 4.48 -56.43 -74.46
CA LYS A 140 4.49 -56.96 -73.08
C LYS A 140 5.78 -56.61 -72.35
N ALA A 141 6.92 -56.56 -73.05
CA ALA A 141 8.18 -56.11 -72.49
C ALA A 141 8.16 -54.60 -72.23
N GLU A 142 7.60 -53.80 -73.13
CA GLU A 142 7.38 -52.35 -72.93
C GLU A 142 6.46 -52.08 -71.73
N TRP A 143 5.32 -52.76 -71.64
CA TRP A 143 4.41 -52.65 -70.50
C TRP A 143 5.06 -53.04 -69.18
N LYS A 144 5.91 -54.07 -69.17
CA LYS A 144 6.67 -54.46 -67.97
C LYS A 144 7.70 -53.41 -67.57
N LYS A 145 8.40 -52.82 -68.55
CA LYS A 145 9.35 -51.74 -68.29
C LYS A 145 8.64 -50.51 -67.73
N ALA A 146 7.58 -50.02 -68.39
CA ALA A 146 6.79 -48.88 -67.93
C ALA A 146 6.23 -49.11 -66.51
N ARG A 147 5.72 -50.31 -66.22
CA ARG A 147 5.21 -50.63 -64.88
C ARG A 147 6.29 -50.66 -63.80
N GLU A 148 7.49 -51.15 -64.12
CA GLU A 148 8.61 -51.13 -63.17
C GLU A 148 9.18 -49.71 -63.01
N GLU A 149 9.15 -48.88 -64.05
CA GLU A 149 9.47 -47.44 -64.00
C GLU A 149 8.48 -46.68 -63.11
N ASP A 150 7.17 -46.82 -63.33
CA ASP A 150 6.12 -46.22 -62.47
C ASP A 150 6.28 -46.65 -61.01
N LYS A 151 6.52 -47.95 -60.78
CA LYS A 151 6.71 -48.49 -59.43
C LYS A 151 8.00 -47.98 -58.79
N ALA A 152 9.05 -47.72 -59.57
CA ALA A 152 10.27 -47.11 -59.09
C ALA A 152 10.07 -45.63 -58.76
N GLU A 153 9.33 -44.87 -59.58
CA GLU A 153 8.95 -43.48 -59.31
C GLU A 153 8.10 -43.37 -58.05
N TRP A 154 7.06 -44.21 -57.91
CA TRP A 154 6.23 -44.25 -56.70
C TRP A 154 7.04 -44.59 -55.44
N LYS A 155 8.03 -45.49 -55.54
CA LYS A 155 8.93 -45.79 -54.42
C LYS A 155 9.82 -44.61 -54.06
N LYS A 156 10.36 -43.89 -55.05
CA LYS A 156 11.18 -42.70 -54.83
C LYS A 156 10.36 -41.59 -54.18
N ALA A 157 9.20 -41.24 -54.74
CA ALA A 157 8.29 -40.24 -54.18
C ALA A 157 7.91 -40.57 -52.73
N ARG A 158 7.59 -41.85 -52.44
CA ARG A 158 7.24 -42.27 -51.07
C ARG A 158 8.42 -42.16 -50.09
N GLU A 159 9.64 -42.46 -50.52
CA GLU A 159 10.81 -42.31 -49.65
C GLU A 159 11.22 -40.83 -49.50
N GLU A 160 11.00 -39.99 -50.51
CA GLU A 160 11.14 -38.52 -50.43
C GLU A 160 10.13 -37.93 -49.44
N ASP A 161 8.84 -38.23 -49.58
CA ASP A 161 7.80 -37.80 -48.63
C ASP A 161 8.15 -38.24 -47.21
N LYS A 162 8.52 -39.51 -47.04
CA LYS A 162 8.90 -40.05 -45.72
C LYS A 162 10.15 -39.37 -45.16
N ALA A 163 11.09 -38.93 -46.00
CA ALA A 163 12.25 -38.19 -45.58
C ALA A 163 11.88 -36.74 -45.17
N GLU A 164 11.00 -36.08 -45.91
CA GLU A 164 10.45 -34.76 -45.56
C GLU A 164 9.68 -34.81 -44.23
N TRP A 165 8.78 -35.78 -44.07
CA TRP A 165 8.06 -36.00 -42.81
C TRP A 165 8.99 -36.27 -41.62
N LYS A 166 10.10 -36.99 -41.84
CA LYS A 166 11.11 -37.20 -40.80
C LYS A 166 11.86 -35.91 -40.44
N LYS A 167 12.22 -35.10 -41.43
CA LYS A 167 12.90 -33.81 -41.21
C LYS A 167 11.99 -32.85 -40.45
N ALA A 168 10.74 -32.66 -40.92
CA ALA A 168 9.76 -31.80 -40.25
C ALA A 168 9.53 -32.24 -38.79
N ARG A 169 9.42 -33.55 -38.54
CA ARG A 169 9.24 -34.07 -37.18
C ARG A 169 10.44 -33.83 -36.26
N GLU A 170 11.67 -33.91 -36.78
CA GLU A 170 12.87 -33.62 -35.98
C GLU A 170 13.05 -32.11 -35.76
N GLU A 171 12.66 -31.27 -36.73
CA GLU A 171 12.60 -29.81 -36.57
C GLU A 171 11.58 -29.40 -35.51
N ASP A 172 10.34 -29.88 -35.59
CA ASP A 172 9.31 -29.67 -34.57
C ASP A 172 9.81 -30.11 -33.20
N LYS A 173 10.39 -31.31 -33.10
CA LYS A 173 10.93 -31.83 -31.85
C LYS A 173 12.07 -30.97 -31.29
N ALA A 174 12.89 -30.40 -32.16
CA ALA A 174 13.96 -29.47 -31.75
C ALA A 174 13.38 -28.13 -31.25
N GLU A 175 12.37 -27.58 -31.92
CA GLU A 175 11.67 -26.37 -31.47
C GLU A 175 10.97 -26.58 -30.13
N TRP A 176 10.23 -27.68 -29.98
CA TRP A 176 9.60 -28.05 -28.71
C TRP A 176 10.61 -28.22 -27.58
N LYS A 177 11.80 -28.75 -27.88
CA LYS A 177 12.86 -28.89 -26.89
C LYS A 177 13.42 -27.52 -26.47
N LYS A 178 13.64 -26.60 -27.41
CA LYS A 178 14.10 -25.23 -27.10
C LYS A 178 13.07 -24.48 -26.27
N ALA A 179 11.80 -24.48 -26.69
CA ALA A 179 10.72 -23.83 -25.95
C ALA A 179 10.59 -24.36 -24.52
N ARG A 180 10.84 -25.66 -24.30
CA ARG A 180 10.81 -26.28 -22.97
C ARG A 180 12.00 -25.88 -22.09
N GLU A 181 13.19 -25.70 -22.66
CA GLU A 181 14.34 -25.18 -21.91
C GLU A 181 14.14 -23.70 -21.58
N GLU A 182 13.62 -22.88 -22.50
CA GLU A 182 13.28 -21.48 -22.23
C GLU A 182 12.20 -21.33 -21.14
N ASP A 183 11.13 -22.13 -21.18
CA ASP A 183 10.12 -22.16 -20.10
C ASP A 183 10.74 -22.57 -18.76
N LYS A 184 11.70 -23.51 -18.76
CA LYS A 184 12.40 -23.94 -17.55
C LYS A 184 13.32 -22.86 -17.00
N GLU A 185 14.08 -22.16 -17.85
CA GLU A 185 14.90 -21.02 -17.44
C GLU A 185 14.04 -19.89 -16.88
N TRP A 186 12.93 -19.58 -17.54
CA TRP A 186 11.98 -18.56 -17.08
C TRP A 186 11.39 -18.92 -15.71
N ARG A 187 10.99 -20.18 -15.50
CA ARG A 187 10.52 -20.67 -14.19
C ARG A 187 11.57 -20.55 -13.10
N ASN A 188 12.81 -20.94 -13.39
CA ASN A 188 13.90 -20.83 -12.43
C ASN A 188 14.16 -19.36 -12.05
N SER A 189 14.16 -18.45 -13.04
CA SER A 189 14.32 -17.01 -12.80
C SER A 189 13.16 -16.44 -11.96
N MET A 190 11.92 -16.88 -12.23
CA MET A 190 10.75 -16.50 -11.45
C MET A 190 10.83 -17.01 -10.00
N ASP A 191 11.33 -18.23 -9.79
CA ASP A 191 11.53 -18.80 -8.45
C ASP A 191 12.63 -18.08 -7.67
N GLU A 192 13.73 -17.69 -8.32
CA GLU A 192 14.78 -16.86 -7.72
C GLU A 192 14.26 -15.47 -7.33
N TRP A 193 13.50 -14.83 -8.22
CA TRP A 193 12.88 -13.53 -7.95
C TRP A 193 11.92 -13.61 -6.77
N ARG A 194 11.13 -14.69 -6.68
CA ARG A 194 10.23 -14.94 -5.56
C ARG A 194 10.99 -15.10 -4.23
N LYS A 195 12.08 -15.86 -4.21
CA LYS A 195 12.94 -16.02 -3.02
C LYS A 195 13.53 -14.67 -2.58
N SER A 196 14.05 -13.89 -3.52
CA SER A 196 14.57 -12.55 -3.25
C SER A 196 13.49 -11.62 -2.66
N MET A 197 12.27 -11.67 -3.20
CA MET A 197 11.16 -10.88 -2.67
C MET A 197 10.73 -11.33 -1.27
N ASP A 198 10.73 -12.63 -0.98
CA ASP A 198 10.44 -13.16 0.35
C ASP A 198 11.51 -12.77 1.38
N GLU A 199 12.80 -12.76 1.00
CA GLU A 199 13.89 -12.24 1.83
C GLU A 199 13.77 -10.74 2.10
N TRP A 200 13.45 -9.95 1.07
CA TRP A 200 13.22 -8.52 1.22
C TRP A 200 12.05 -8.21 2.17
N ARG A 201 10.96 -9.00 2.07
CA ARG A 201 9.82 -8.89 3.00
C ARG A 201 10.22 -9.18 4.45
N LYS A 202 10.99 -10.24 4.70
CA LYS A 202 11.49 -10.57 6.05
C LYS A 202 12.37 -9.45 6.61
N SER A 203 13.28 -8.92 5.80
CA SER A 203 14.13 -7.78 6.19
C SER A 203 13.30 -6.53 6.53
N MET A 204 12.26 -6.24 5.74
CA MET A 204 11.35 -5.13 6.01
C MET A 204 10.56 -5.33 7.31
N ASP A 205 10.11 -6.55 7.60
CA ASP A 205 9.41 -6.87 8.84
C ASP A 205 10.32 -6.76 10.08
N GLU A 206 11.58 -7.19 9.97
CA GLU A 206 12.60 -7.00 11.02
C GLU A 206 12.90 -5.52 11.26
N TRP A 207 13.05 -4.74 10.18
CA TRP A 207 13.26 -3.29 10.28
C TRP A 207 12.08 -2.59 10.96
N ARG A 208 10.85 -3.00 10.65
CA ARG A 208 9.63 -2.49 11.32
C ARG A 208 9.62 -2.80 12.80
N LYS A 209 9.92 -4.06 13.19
CA LYS A 209 10.01 -4.45 14.60
C LYS A 209 11.05 -3.63 15.36
N SER A 210 12.23 -3.45 14.78
CA SER A 210 13.27 -2.60 15.38
C SER A 210 12.79 -1.17 15.54
N MET A 211 12.14 -0.60 14.53
CA MET A 211 11.61 0.76 14.61
C MET A 211 10.54 0.92 15.70
N ASP A 212 9.67 -0.08 15.88
CA ASP A 212 8.68 -0.08 16.95
C ASP A 212 9.31 -0.22 18.34
N GLU A 213 10.37 -1.01 18.50
CA GLU A 213 11.16 -1.09 19.74
C GLU A 213 11.87 0.24 20.06
N TRP A 214 12.48 0.87 19.06
CA TRP A 214 13.10 2.20 19.18
C TRP A 214 12.09 3.26 19.62
N ARG A 215 10.87 3.23 19.05
CA ARG A 215 9.79 4.14 19.45
C ARG A 215 9.37 3.91 20.91
N LYS A 216 9.13 2.65 21.31
CA LYS A 216 8.76 2.32 22.70
C LYS A 216 9.83 2.78 23.70
N SER A 217 11.09 2.49 23.41
CA SER A 217 12.22 2.94 24.22
C SER A 217 12.24 4.48 24.32
N THR A 218 12.10 5.18 23.20
CA THR A 218 12.05 6.64 23.16
C THR A 218 10.89 7.21 24.00
N ASP A 219 9.71 6.60 23.92
CA ASP A 219 8.54 7.02 24.69
C ASP A 219 8.73 6.76 26.19
N GLU A 220 9.36 5.65 26.58
CA GLU A 220 9.73 5.36 27.97
C GLU A 220 10.75 6.36 28.51
N TRP A 221 11.79 6.68 27.73
CA TRP A 221 12.76 7.71 28.08
C TRP A 221 12.10 9.08 28.26
N ARG A 222 11.15 9.44 27.39
CA ARG A 222 10.38 10.69 27.51
C ARG A 222 9.56 10.72 28.79
N LYS A 223 8.77 9.68 29.06
CA LYS A 223 7.96 9.58 30.29
C LYS A 223 8.83 9.66 31.55
N SER A 224 9.92 8.91 31.61
CA SER A 224 10.84 8.95 32.75
C SER A 224 11.46 10.33 32.96
N THR A 225 11.78 11.03 31.87
CA THR A 225 12.32 12.39 31.94
C THR A 225 11.27 13.37 32.45
N ASP A 226 10.05 13.29 31.93
CA ASP A 226 8.93 14.14 32.34
C ASP A 226 8.57 13.92 33.83
N GLU A 227 8.55 12.66 34.29
CA GLU A 227 8.34 12.33 35.71
C GLU A 227 9.45 12.91 36.60
N ARG A 228 10.72 12.83 36.15
CA ARG A 228 11.85 13.44 36.88
C ARG A 228 11.73 14.95 36.93
N LEU A 229 11.31 15.59 35.83
CA LEU A 229 11.10 17.03 35.79
C LEU A 229 9.96 17.45 36.72
N GLU A 230 8.84 16.73 36.75
CA GLU A 230 7.73 17.06 37.65
C GLU A 230 8.11 16.88 39.12
N ASN A 231 8.87 15.83 39.46
CA ASN A 231 9.40 15.66 40.82
C ASN A 231 10.32 16.81 41.22
N LEU A 232 11.21 17.26 40.33
CA LEU A 232 12.06 18.43 40.58
C LEU A 232 11.24 19.71 40.76
N LEU A 233 10.20 19.91 39.94
CA LEU A 233 9.32 21.06 40.06
C LEU A 233 8.57 21.07 41.40
N ASN A 234 8.10 19.91 41.88
CA ASN A 234 7.48 19.79 43.19
C ASN A 234 8.45 20.15 44.33
N ILE A 235 9.69 19.64 44.28
CA ILE A 235 10.72 20.00 45.27
C ILE A 235 11.00 21.52 45.25
N VAL A 236 11.08 22.13 44.07
CA VAL A 236 11.29 23.58 43.95
C VAL A 236 10.12 24.36 44.57
N ARG A 237 8.87 23.93 44.33
CA ARG A 237 7.67 24.55 44.94
C ARG A 237 7.73 24.48 46.47
N GLU A 238 8.03 23.31 47.02
CA GLU A 238 8.17 23.11 48.47
C GLU A 238 9.26 23.99 49.08
N ILE A 239 10.43 24.08 48.43
CA ILE A 239 11.53 24.95 48.87
C ILE A 239 11.08 26.42 48.88
N LEU A 240 10.37 26.88 47.85
CA LEU A 240 9.88 28.25 47.77
C LEU A 240 8.88 28.58 48.89
N ASP A 241 7.99 27.63 49.23
CA ASP A 241 7.05 27.79 50.33
C ASP A 241 7.77 27.86 51.68
N VAL A 242 8.73 26.97 51.94
CA VAL A 242 9.56 27.03 53.16
C VAL A 242 10.33 28.35 53.24
N GLN A 243 10.90 28.83 52.14
CA GLN A 243 11.58 30.12 52.11
C GLN A 243 10.64 31.29 52.42
N ARG A 244 9.39 31.23 51.94
CA ARG A 244 8.37 32.24 52.23
C ARG A 244 8.02 32.24 53.71
N ASP A 245 7.81 31.07 54.29
CA ASP A 245 7.43 30.93 55.70
C ASP A 245 8.57 31.35 56.62
N MET A 246 9.81 30.94 56.33
CA MET A 246 11.00 31.40 57.05
C MET A 246 11.14 32.93 57.02
N ARG A 247 10.88 33.56 55.88
CA ARG A 247 10.92 35.02 55.77
C ARG A 247 9.88 35.69 56.67
N ASN A 248 8.67 35.14 56.73
CA ASN A 248 7.60 35.64 57.58
C ASN A 248 7.93 35.46 59.07
N ASP A 249 8.46 34.29 59.44
CA ASP A 249 8.88 34.00 60.81
C ASP A 249 10.02 34.90 61.27
N LEU A 250 11.03 35.12 60.42
CA LEU A 250 12.10 36.07 60.69
C LEU A 250 11.55 37.49 60.88
N SER A 251 10.65 37.94 60.03
CA SER A 251 10.00 39.26 60.18
C SER A 251 9.24 39.37 61.52
N ASN A 252 8.51 38.33 61.90
CA ASN A 252 7.78 38.28 63.17
C ASN A 252 8.72 38.25 64.38
N LEU A 253 9.85 37.54 64.29
CA LEU A 253 10.87 37.48 65.32
C LEU A 253 11.58 38.83 65.46
N THR A 254 12.01 39.46 64.37
CA THR A 254 12.58 40.81 64.37
C THR A 254 11.67 41.78 65.12
N ARG A 255 10.38 41.84 64.73
CA ARG A 255 9.40 42.70 65.42
C ARG A 255 9.24 42.38 66.91
N LYS A 256 9.42 41.12 67.34
CA LYS A 256 9.39 40.74 68.76
C LYS A 256 10.65 41.18 69.48
N VAL A 257 11.82 41.01 68.87
CA VAL A 257 13.12 41.45 69.40
C VAL A 257 13.12 42.97 69.56
N ASP A 258 12.70 43.72 68.55
CA ASP A 258 12.61 45.19 68.59
C ASP A 258 11.74 45.66 69.78
N ARG A 259 10.58 45.02 69.96
CA ARG A 259 9.71 45.28 71.13
C ARG A 259 10.37 44.95 72.46
N MET A 260 11.18 43.89 72.52
CA MET A 260 11.88 43.50 73.75
C MET A 260 12.99 44.49 74.06
N ASP A 261 13.76 44.91 73.06
CA ASP A 261 14.85 45.88 73.22
C ASP A 261 14.35 47.23 73.73
N MET A 262 13.26 47.74 73.13
CA MET A 262 12.56 48.93 73.62
C MET A 262 12.13 48.77 75.09
N ARG A 263 11.51 47.63 75.46
CA ARG A 263 11.08 47.36 76.84
C ARG A 263 12.24 47.24 77.81
N LEU A 264 13.34 46.60 77.41
CA LEU A 264 14.54 46.45 78.23
C LEU A 264 15.20 47.81 78.47
N SER A 265 15.37 48.62 77.42
CA SER A 265 15.88 50.00 77.52
C SER A 265 15.01 50.84 78.45
N ARG A 266 13.68 50.77 78.29
CA ARG A 266 12.74 51.43 79.20
C ARG A 266 12.89 50.96 80.65
N ASN A 267 12.98 49.65 80.89
CA ASN A 267 13.14 49.12 82.26
C ASN A 267 14.49 49.52 82.87
N ASN A 268 15.57 49.52 82.09
CA ASN A 268 16.88 50.00 82.52
C ASN A 268 16.81 51.47 82.91
N ASN A 269 16.11 52.29 82.11
CA ASN A 269 15.86 53.69 82.43
C ASN A 269 15.14 53.87 83.77
N MET A 270 14.13 53.04 84.08
CA MET A 270 13.46 53.06 85.39
C MET A 270 14.44 52.79 86.54
N ILE A 271 15.38 51.84 86.36
CA ILE A 271 16.43 51.54 87.33
C ILE A 271 17.40 52.71 87.47
N MET A 272 17.88 53.28 86.35
CA MET A 272 18.77 54.45 86.36
C MET A 272 18.15 55.62 87.11
N ARG A 273 16.84 55.86 86.93
CA ARG A 273 16.10 56.90 87.66
C ARG A 273 15.95 56.62 89.15
N SER A 274 15.91 55.36 89.57
CA SER A 274 15.95 55.03 91.00
C SER A 274 17.27 55.44 91.67
N PHE A 275 18.37 55.49 90.91
CA PHE A 275 19.67 56.01 91.34
C PHE A 275 19.87 57.50 91.02
N ALA A 276 18.79 58.23 90.67
CA ALA A 276 18.82 59.64 90.26
C ALA A 276 19.75 59.95 89.07
N GLN A 277 19.99 58.96 88.20
CA GLN A 277 20.78 59.13 86.98
C GLN A 277 19.87 59.57 85.81
N PRO A 278 20.41 60.26 84.78
CA PRO A 278 19.66 60.54 83.55
C PRO A 278 19.37 59.24 82.79
N ILE A 279 18.26 59.21 82.05
CA ILE A 279 17.91 58.04 81.21
C ILE A 279 18.73 58.02 79.92
N THR A 280 18.85 56.83 79.32
CA THR A 280 19.38 56.64 77.97
C THR A 280 18.25 56.65 76.93
N GLU A 281 18.59 56.89 75.66
CA GLU A 281 17.62 56.84 74.56
C GLU A 281 16.97 55.46 74.46
N VAL A 282 15.65 55.45 74.25
CA VAL A 282 14.86 54.24 74.06
C VAL A 282 14.57 54.08 72.55
N PRO A 283 14.94 52.95 71.92
CA PRO A 283 14.56 52.64 70.54
C PRO A 283 13.04 52.63 70.36
N PHE A 284 12.57 53.03 69.17
CA PHE A 284 11.17 52.94 68.77
C PHE A 284 10.69 51.48 68.66
N PHE A 285 9.37 51.31 68.57
CA PHE A 285 8.71 50.00 68.55
C PHE A 285 9.13 49.11 67.37
N ASN A 286 9.64 49.71 66.29
CA ASN A 286 10.17 49.05 65.11
C ASN A 286 11.70 48.82 65.16
N GLY A 287 12.35 49.11 66.30
CA GLY A 287 13.79 48.92 66.50
C GLY A 287 14.65 50.10 66.06
N ASP A 288 14.08 51.08 65.38
CA ASP A 288 14.83 52.27 64.95
C ASP A 288 15.16 53.15 66.16
N ILE A 289 16.34 53.76 66.13
CA ILE A 289 16.69 54.84 67.07
C ILE A 289 15.80 56.05 66.73
N PRO A 290 15.30 56.81 67.72
CA PRO A 290 14.58 58.04 67.45
C PRO A 290 15.31 58.95 66.46
N ASP A 291 14.57 59.55 65.52
CA ASP A 291 15.13 60.41 64.47
C ASP A 291 16.13 61.42 65.08
N PRO A 292 17.36 61.55 64.52
CA PRO A 292 18.34 62.55 64.96
C PRO A 292 17.82 63.99 65.05
N ASN A 293 16.74 64.33 64.33
CA ASN A 293 16.09 65.65 64.37
C ASN A 293 15.18 65.85 65.60
N LEU A 294 14.86 64.80 66.36
CA LEU A 294 14.04 64.91 67.57
C LEU A 294 14.88 65.34 68.78
N PRO A 295 14.37 66.25 69.64
CA PRO A 295 15.08 66.65 70.85
C PRO A 295 15.27 65.46 71.80
N ARG A 296 16.53 65.20 72.16
CA ARG A 296 16.91 64.08 73.01
C ARG A 296 16.25 64.17 74.38
N ILE A 297 15.60 63.09 74.81
CA ILE A 297 14.98 62.97 76.13
C ILE A 297 15.94 62.26 77.08
N THR A 298 16.44 62.97 78.09
CA THR A 298 17.32 62.43 79.14
C THR A 298 16.77 62.60 80.56
N ARG A 299 15.89 63.59 80.76
CA ARG A 299 15.23 63.93 82.03
C ARG A 299 13.77 64.33 81.79
N ILE A 300 13.00 64.48 82.86
CA ILE A 300 11.58 64.84 82.79
C ILE A 300 11.36 66.25 82.24
N GLU A 301 12.29 67.17 82.51
CA GLU A 301 12.26 68.55 82.01
C GLU A 301 12.42 68.62 80.49
N ASP A 302 13.16 67.67 79.89
CA ASP A 302 13.36 67.62 78.43
C ASP A 302 12.01 67.36 77.73
N ILE A 303 11.14 66.54 78.33
CA ILE A 303 9.78 66.29 77.83
C ILE A 303 8.93 67.56 77.90
N ASP A 304 9.09 68.38 78.94
CA ASP A 304 8.28 69.60 79.07
C ASP A 304 8.61 70.62 77.99
N SER A 305 9.85 70.62 77.49
CA SER A 305 10.34 71.48 76.41
C SER A 305 9.97 71.03 74.99
N LEU A 306 9.36 69.84 74.84
CA LEU A 306 8.96 69.33 73.53
C LEU A 306 7.77 70.12 72.96
N SER A 307 7.85 70.41 71.65
CA SER A 307 6.70 70.83 70.87
C SER A 307 5.65 69.71 70.76
N GLU A 308 4.42 70.09 70.44
CA GLU A 308 3.32 69.16 70.18
C GLU A 308 3.70 68.14 69.09
N GLU A 309 4.28 68.61 67.98
CA GLU A 309 4.74 67.76 66.87
C GLU A 309 5.82 66.76 67.33
N ASN A 310 6.82 67.21 68.08
CA ASN A 310 7.86 66.31 68.55
C ASN A 310 7.32 65.26 69.53
N CYS A 311 6.39 65.66 70.41
CA CYS A 311 5.74 64.75 71.34
C CYS A 311 4.95 63.65 70.60
N THR A 312 4.13 64.02 69.61
CA THR A 312 3.34 63.06 68.82
C THR A 312 4.22 62.11 67.98
N ARG A 313 5.34 62.60 67.45
CA ARG A 313 6.33 61.77 66.74
C ARG A 313 6.93 60.71 67.67
N TYR A 314 7.31 61.09 68.89
CA TYR A 314 7.75 60.14 69.91
C TYR A 314 6.67 59.12 70.28
N LEU A 315 5.43 59.56 70.54
CA LEU A 315 4.32 58.67 70.90
C LEU A 315 4.01 57.65 69.79
N LYS A 316 3.98 58.09 68.52
CA LYS A 316 3.81 57.21 67.34
C LYS A 316 4.97 56.21 67.24
N GLY A 317 6.20 56.67 67.41
CA GLY A 317 7.39 55.81 67.38
C GLY A 317 7.37 54.73 68.46
N TYR A 318 6.91 55.04 69.67
CA TYR A 318 6.75 54.06 70.75
C TYR A 318 5.47 53.22 70.68
N GLY A 319 4.59 53.45 69.70
CA GLY A 319 3.33 52.73 69.56
C GLY A 319 2.35 53.01 70.70
N VAL A 320 2.44 54.19 71.32
CA VAL A 320 1.54 54.62 72.39
C VAL A 320 0.27 55.18 71.75
N SER A 321 -0.87 54.62 72.11
CA SER A 321 -2.17 55.18 71.72
C SER A 321 -2.46 56.41 72.59
N TYR A 322 -2.76 57.53 71.94
CA TYR A 322 -3.13 58.78 72.58
C TYR A 322 -4.39 59.35 71.90
N ASP A 323 -5.19 60.09 72.67
CA ASP A 323 -6.34 60.84 72.15
C ASP A 323 -5.88 62.25 71.76
N GLU A 324 -6.25 62.70 70.56
CA GLU A 324 -5.98 64.06 70.06
C GLU A 324 -6.60 65.16 70.92
N ASN A 325 -7.67 64.85 71.64
CA ASN A 325 -8.36 65.82 72.49
C ASN A 325 -7.76 65.96 73.90
N ASP A 326 -6.95 65.00 74.34
CA ASP A 326 -6.36 64.98 75.69
C ASP A 326 -4.83 65.17 75.66
N GLN A 327 -4.42 66.29 75.09
CA GLN A 327 -3.01 66.70 75.05
C GLN A 327 -2.37 66.76 76.45
N SER A 328 -3.18 66.95 77.50
CA SER A 328 -2.72 67.03 78.89
C SER A 328 -2.06 65.73 79.38
N LEU A 329 -2.41 64.59 78.78
CA LEU A 329 -1.85 63.28 79.12
C LEU A 329 -0.64 62.89 78.29
N TRP A 330 -0.37 63.54 77.15
CA TRP A 330 0.66 63.11 76.19
C TRP A 330 2.06 63.09 76.79
N LYS A 331 2.47 64.19 77.42
CA LYS A 331 3.78 64.30 78.09
C LYS A 331 3.93 63.24 79.18
N ARG A 332 2.86 62.95 79.93
CA ARG A 332 2.85 61.88 80.95
C ARG A 332 2.95 60.48 80.33
N GLN A 333 2.22 60.23 79.24
CA GLN A 333 2.28 58.94 78.53
C GLN A 333 3.67 58.72 77.92
N LEU A 334 4.28 59.77 77.36
CA LEU A 334 5.64 59.74 76.85
C LEU A 334 6.67 59.48 77.95
N ALA A 335 6.57 60.18 79.09
CA ALA A 335 7.43 59.94 80.26
C ALA A 335 7.40 58.47 80.70
N LYS A 336 6.19 57.88 80.77
CA LYS A 336 6.02 56.44 81.04
C LYS A 336 6.61 55.55 79.95
N ALA A 337 6.48 55.93 78.68
CA ALA A 337 7.01 55.17 77.55
C ALA A 337 8.54 55.11 77.53
N VAL A 338 9.23 56.18 77.96
CA VAL A 338 10.71 56.23 78.02
C VAL A 338 11.30 55.76 79.35
N GLY A 339 10.47 55.53 80.38
CA GLY A 339 10.88 54.99 81.68
C GLY A 339 11.10 56.02 82.79
N LEU A 340 10.72 57.28 82.57
CA LEU A 340 10.72 58.35 83.58
C LEU A 340 9.51 58.17 84.50
N THR A 341 9.67 57.30 85.51
CA THR A 341 8.60 56.83 86.40
C THR A 341 9.03 56.83 87.88
N ALA A 342 10.14 57.47 88.22
CA ALA A 342 10.51 57.63 89.63
C ALA A 342 9.53 58.58 90.33
N ALA A 343 9.44 58.53 91.66
CA ALA A 343 8.48 59.34 92.43
C ALA A 343 8.59 60.86 92.15
N TYR A 344 9.80 61.35 91.86
CA TYR A 344 10.02 62.75 91.48
C TYR A 344 9.62 63.06 90.01
N ASP A 345 9.70 62.08 89.11
CA ASP A 345 9.19 62.19 87.74
C ASP A 345 7.65 62.20 87.75
N GLU A 346 7.03 61.36 88.58
CA GLU A 346 5.57 61.24 88.69
C GLU A 346 4.91 62.46 89.34
N SER A 347 5.63 63.14 90.25
CA SER A 347 5.18 64.38 90.87
C SER A 347 5.46 65.63 90.04
N TYR A 348 6.15 65.50 88.90
CA TYR A 348 6.41 66.61 87.98
C TYR A 348 5.11 67.11 87.32
N THR A 349 4.89 68.41 87.38
CA THR A 349 3.76 69.08 86.72
C THR A 349 4.20 69.64 85.38
N PHE A 350 3.78 69.00 84.29
CA PHE A 350 4.05 69.48 82.94
C PHE A 350 3.31 70.79 82.63
N SER A 351 4.00 71.67 81.93
CA SER A 351 3.41 72.85 81.30
C SER A 351 2.51 72.40 80.14
N PRO A 352 1.36 73.06 79.89
CA PRO A 352 0.61 72.83 78.66
C PRO A 352 1.51 73.13 77.45
N PHE A 353 1.23 72.50 76.30
CA PHE A 353 1.92 72.89 75.07
C PHE A 353 1.66 74.39 74.84
N SER A 354 2.71 75.13 74.46
CA SER A 354 2.55 76.53 74.09
C SER A 354 1.53 76.61 72.96
N SER A 355 0.43 77.34 73.16
CA SER A 355 -0.55 77.58 72.12
C SER A 355 0.19 78.13 70.90
N SER A 356 0.17 77.37 69.81
CA SER A 356 0.47 77.91 68.50
C SER A 356 -0.63 78.92 68.17
N GLU A 357 -0.40 80.20 68.52
CA GLU A 357 -0.83 81.28 67.62
C GLU A 357 -0.21 81.05 66.23
#